data_AF-A0A6N2HKG6-F1
#
_entry.id   AF-A0A6N2HKG6-F1
#
_cell.length_a   1.000
_cell.length_b   1.000
_cell.length_c   1.000
_cell.angle_alpha   90.00
_cell.angle_beta   90.00
_cell.angle_gamma   90.00
#
_symmetry.space_group_name_H-M   'P 1'
#
loop_
_entity.id
_entity.type
_entity.pdbx_description
1 polymer ?
#
loop_
_entity_poly.entity_id
_entity_poly.type
_entity_poly.pdbx_seq_one_letter_code
_entity_poly.pdbx_strand_id
1 'polypeptide(L)' 'GGVENFVRELVGDELPWDRAQREFMVTYRPQSLLQRLIEPEEIANMVVYLASPHASATTGGALRVDGGYIDSILP' A
#
# COMPACT_ATOMS: atom_id res chain seq x y z
N GLY A 1 14.13 -7.83 -4.79
CA GLY A 1 14.36 -6.71 -3.84
C GLY A 1 13.88 -7.07 -2.45
N GLY A 2 14.06 -6.24 -1.43
CA GLY A 2 13.76 -6.62 -0.02
C GLY A 2 12.34 -7.16 0.20
N VAL A 3 11.31 -6.44 -0.25
CA VAL A 3 9.89 -6.86 -0.10
C VAL A 3 9.57 -8.10 -0.92
N GLU A 4 10.10 -8.20 -2.14
CA GLU A 4 9.89 -9.38 -2.98
C GLU A 4 10.47 -10.65 -2.34
N ASN A 5 11.68 -10.57 -1.78
CA ASN A 5 12.30 -11.69 -1.08
C ASN A 5 11.44 -12.11 0.14
N PHE A 6 10.97 -11.14 0.92
CA PHE A 6 10.10 -11.38 2.07
C PHE A 6 8.77 -12.06 1.69
N VAL A 7 8.17 -11.63 0.57
CA VAL A 7 6.94 -12.26 0.06
C VAL A 7 7.22 -13.72 -0.33
N ARG A 8 8.31 -13.96 -1.08
CA ARG A 8 8.72 -15.31 -1.53
C ARG A 8 8.98 -16.27 -0.37
N GLU A 9 9.55 -15.79 0.74
CA GLU A 9 9.73 -16.59 1.96
C GLU A 9 8.41 -17.10 2.55
N LEU A 10 7.29 -16.42 2.29
CA LEU A 10 5.98 -16.75 2.86
C LEU A 10 5.07 -17.51 1.89
N VAL A 11 5.09 -17.19 0.59
CA VAL A 11 4.19 -17.80 -0.41
C VAL A 11 4.90 -18.75 -1.38
N GLY A 12 6.22 -18.90 -1.27
CA GLY A 12 7.02 -19.72 -2.18
C GLY A 12 7.43 -19.00 -3.46
N ASP A 13 8.16 -19.72 -4.31
CA ASP A 13 8.77 -19.20 -5.54
C ASP A 13 8.13 -19.75 -6.82
N GLU A 14 7.12 -20.62 -6.72
CA GLU A 14 6.52 -21.26 -7.89
C GLU A 14 5.62 -20.30 -8.70
N LEU A 15 5.08 -19.27 -8.05
CA LEU A 15 4.15 -18.34 -8.68
C LEU A 15 4.86 -17.16 -9.36
N PRO A 16 4.36 -16.70 -10.53
CA PRO A 16 4.72 -15.40 -11.10
C PRO A 16 4.51 -14.28 -10.08
N TRP A 17 5.35 -13.23 -10.11
CA TRP A 17 5.36 -12.18 -9.09
C TRP A 17 4.00 -11.51 -8.85
N ASP A 18 3.25 -11.23 -9.91
CA ASP A 18 1.90 -10.63 -9.85
C ASP A 18 0.91 -11.51 -9.07
N ARG A 19 1.06 -12.83 -9.18
CA ARG A 19 0.26 -13.82 -8.45
C ARG A 19 0.78 -14.00 -7.02
N ALA A 20 2.10 -14.07 -6.84
CA ALA A 20 2.74 -14.22 -5.54
C ALA A 20 2.40 -13.06 -4.59
N GLN A 21 2.50 -11.81 -5.06
CA GLN A 21 2.15 -10.64 -4.24
C GLN A 21 0.67 -10.66 -3.86
N ARG A 22 -0.22 -11.11 -4.76
CA ARG A 22 -1.66 -11.12 -4.51
C ARG A 22 -2.02 -12.19 -3.50
N GLU A 23 -1.44 -13.37 -3.64
CA GLU A 23 -1.60 -14.47 -2.68
C GLU A 23 -1.11 -14.05 -1.29
N PHE A 24 0.05 -13.38 -1.23
CA PHE A 24 0.56 -12.84 0.02
C PHE A 24 -0.42 -11.85 0.67
N MET A 25 -0.99 -10.94 -0.11
CA MET A 25 -1.90 -9.93 0.43
C MET A 25 -3.21 -10.55 0.93
N VAL A 26 -3.81 -11.46 0.17
CA VAL A 26 -5.05 -12.15 0.56
C VAL A 26 -4.84 -12.96 1.84
N THR A 27 -3.73 -13.70 1.91
CA THR A 27 -3.46 -14.64 3.01
C THR A 27 -2.94 -13.94 4.27
N TYR A 28 -2.00 -12.99 4.13
CA TYR A 28 -1.31 -12.39 5.28
C TYR A 28 -1.75 -10.95 5.59
N ARG A 29 -2.45 -10.27 4.68
CA ARG A 29 -2.94 -8.90 4.86
C ARG A 29 -4.43 -8.79 4.48
N PRO A 30 -5.30 -9.67 5.01
CA PRO A 30 -6.69 -9.80 4.55
C PRO A 30 -7.53 -8.53 4.72
N GLN A 31 -7.12 -7.61 5.61
CA GLN A 31 -7.78 -6.33 5.85
C GLN A 31 -7.48 -5.26 4.78
N SER A 32 -6.45 -5.45 3.95
CA SER A 32 -6.17 -4.52 2.85
C SER A 32 -7.34 -4.49 1.87
N LEU A 33 -7.88 -3.33 1.54
CA LEU A 33 -8.92 -3.25 0.51
C LEU A 33 -8.34 -3.40 -0.90
N LEU A 34 -7.10 -2.93 -1.12
CA LEU A 34 -6.44 -3.02 -2.43
C LEU A 34 -6.00 -4.44 -2.81
N GLN A 35 -5.75 -5.32 -1.83
CA GLN A 35 -5.41 -6.73 -2.07
C GLN A 35 -4.19 -6.92 -3.01
N ARG A 36 -3.29 -5.95 -3.01
CA ARG A 36 -1.98 -5.96 -3.68
C ARG A 36 -1.01 -5.07 -2.92
N LEU A 37 0.28 -5.21 -3.19
CA LEU A 37 1.25 -4.26 -2.68
C LEU A 37 1.03 -2.90 -3.36
N ILE A 38 1.20 -1.83 -2.59
CA ILE A 38 1.26 -0.48 -3.14
C ILE A 38 2.67 -0.21 -3.66
N GLU A 39 2.76 0.52 -4.76
CA GLU A 39 4.03 0.93 -5.35
C GLU A 39 4.49 2.28 -4.76
N PRO A 40 5.80 2.55 -4.70
CA PRO A 40 6.33 3.81 -4.17
C PRO A 40 5.74 5.06 -4.82
N GLU A 41 5.41 4.99 -6.11
CA GLU A 41 4.80 6.07 -6.88
C GLU A 41 3.41 6.47 -6.33
N GLU A 42 2.68 5.53 -5.74
CA GLU A 42 1.36 5.80 -5.16
C GLU A 42 1.47 6.67 -3.91
N ILE A 43 2.52 6.48 -3.11
CA ILE A 43 2.85 7.39 -2.00
C ILE A 43 3.32 8.74 -2.55
N ALA A 44 4.20 8.72 -3.55
CA ALA A 44 4.74 9.93 -4.17
C ALA A 44 3.64 10.82 -4.75
N ASN A 45 2.61 10.24 -5.37
CA ASN A 45 1.46 10.98 -5.90
C ASN A 45 0.73 11.77 -4.81
N MET A 46 0.52 11.18 -3.63
CA MET A 46 -0.05 11.91 -2.48
C MET A 46 0.88 13.05 -2.04
N VAL A 47 2.19 12.80 -1.97
CA VAL A 47 3.17 13.85 -1.61
C VAL A 47 3.14 15.01 -2.62
N VAL A 48 3.11 14.70 -3.92
CA VAL A 48 3.02 15.70 -4.99
C VAL A 48 1.72 16.51 -4.88
N TYR A 49 0.59 15.84 -4.63
CA TYR A 49 -0.67 16.53 -4.38
C TYR A 49 -0.57 17.50 -3.20
N LEU A 50 -0.01 17.05 -2.07
CA LEU A 50 0.13 17.87 -0.86
C LEU A 50 1.12 19.03 -1.01
N ALA A 51 2.16 18.86 -1.83
CA ALA A 51 3.11 19.93 -2.15
C ALA A 51 2.56 20.96 -3.15
N SER A 52 1.44 20.66 -3.81
CA SER A 52 0.87 21.51 -4.85
C SER A 52 -0.08 22.60 -4.29
N PRO A 53 -0.35 23.66 -5.05
CA PRO A 53 -1.38 24.65 -4.69
C PRO A 53 -2.79 24.06 -4.53
N HIS A 54 -3.06 22.86 -5.07
CA HIS A 54 -4.37 22.22 -4.96
C HIS A 54 -4.70 21.77 -3.52
N ALA A 55 -3.68 21.58 -2.68
CA ALA A 55 -3.83 21.22 -1.28
C ALA A 55 -3.83 22.44 -0.35
N SER A 56 -4.12 23.66 -0.85
CA SER A 56 -3.97 24.91 -0.08
C SER A 56 -4.78 24.97 1.23
N ALA A 57 -5.86 24.20 1.34
CA ALA A 57 -6.69 24.10 2.55
C ALA A 57 -6.41 22.84 3.39
N THR A 58 -5.45 22.01 2.98
CA THR A 58 -5.07 20.77 3.69
C THR A 58 -3.89 21.07 4.61
N THR A 59 -4.13 21.08 5.92
CA THR A 59 -3.09 21.34 6.92
C THR A 59 -3.41 20.62 8.24
N GLY A 60 -2.38 20.27 9.02
CA GLY A 60 -2.52 19.67 10.35
C GLY A 60 -3.07 18.24 10.40
N GLY A 61 -3.37 17.62 9.26
CA GLY A 61 -3.95 16.27 9.19
C GLY A 61 -2.91 15.16 8.97
N ALA A 62 -3.16 14.00 9.57
CA ALA A 62 -2.45 12.75 9.26
C ALA A 62 -3.17 12.01 8.11
N LEU A 63 -2.63 12.10 6.90
CA LEU A 63 -3.25 11.54 5.70
C LEU A 63 -2.71 10.16 5.40
N ARG A 64 -3.61 9.19 5.20
CA ARG A 64 -3.25 7.78 4.98
C ARG A 64 -3.15 7.45 3.49
N VAL A 65 -2.17 6.63 3.17
CA VAL A 65 -1.99 5.98 1.85
C VAL A 65 -1.59 4.53 2.11
N ASP A 66 -2.53 3.73 2.60
CA ASP A 66 -2.29 2.37 3.12
C ASP A 66 -3.09 1.29 2.36
N GLY A 67 -3.79 1.68 1.30
CA GLY A 67 -4.67 0.78 0.56
C GLY A 67 -5.90 0.32 1.34
N GLY A 68 -6.34 1.10 2.33
CA GLY A 68 -7.51 0.79 3.15
C GLY A 68 -7.26 -0.28 4.20
N TYR A 69 -6.00 -0.47 4.61
CA TYR A 69 -5.62 -1.51 5.57
C TYR A 69 -6.16 -1.25 6.97
N ILE A 70 -6.17 0.02 7.40
CA ILE A 70 -6.67 0.37 8.73
C ILE A 70 -8.19 0.50 8.72
N ASP A 71 -8.85 -0.45 9.36
CA ASP A 71 -10.31 -0.47 9.57
C ASP A 71 -10.75 0.44 10.73
N SER A 72 -10.39 1.73 10.63
CA SER A 72 -10.89 2.77 11.54
C SER A 72 -10.89 4.13 10.88
N ILE A 73 -11.88 4.95 11.24
CA ILE A 73 -11.91 6.37 10.93
C ILE A 73 -11.20 7.09 12.08
N LEU A 74 -10.14 7.86 11.80
CA LEU A 74 -9.56 8.76 12.80
C LEU A 74 -10.43 10.02 12.92
N PRO A 75 -10.64 10.54 14.14
CA PRO A 75 -11.11 11.91 14.32
C PRO A 75 -10.05 12.94 13.88
#